data_AF-I0BN28-F1
#
_entry.id   AF-I0BN28-F1
#
_cell.length_a   1.000
_cell.length_b   1.000
_cell.length_c   1.000
_cell.angle_alpha   90.00
_cell.angle_beta   90.00
_cell.angle_gamma   90.00
#
_symmetry.space_group_name_H-M   'P 1'
#
loop_
_entity.id
_entity.type
_entity.pdbx_description
1 polymer ?
#
loop_
_entity_poly.entity_id
_entity_poly.type
_entity_poly.pdbx_seq_one_letter_code
_entity_poly.pdbx_strand_id
1 'polypeptide(L)'
;MRMVDLIQKKRDGKELSSEEIGFIIEGYTKGEIPDYQVSALAMAIFFRDMTDRERADLTMAMVHSGETIDLSEIEGVKVDKHSTGGVGDTTTLVLAPLVAALGIPVAKMSGRGLGHTGGTIDKLEAISGFHVEISKEEFVKLVNEHKIAVIGQSGNLTPADKKLYALRDVTATVNSIPLIASSIMSKKIAAGADAIVLDVKTGAGAFMKSVDDAKELAQAMVRIGNNVGRKTMAVISDMSQPLGLAIGNSLEVKEAIDTLKGQGPKDLEELCFALGRQMVFLAGKAASLEEAEEKLKEVIANGKALEKFREFIANQGGDPSVVDHPEKLPQAAFLIEVPAKTDGVVAEIVADEIGTAAMLLGAGRATKESEIDLAVGLMLNKKVGDAVKAGESLVTIHANRENVQEVVDMIYANIRIADQAEAPVLIYGTVTE
;
A
#
# COMPACT_ATOMS: atom_id res chain seq x y z
N MET A 1 0.43 21.89 -32.00
CA MET A 1 1.57 21.55 -31.12
C MET A 1 2.21 20.27 -31.65
N ARG A 2 3.54 20.10 -31.64
CA ARG A 2 4.19 18.85 -32.06
C ARG A 2 4.91 18.21 -30.89
N MET A 3 4.72 16.91 -30.69
CA MET A 3 5.33 16.16 -29.57
C MET A 3 6.87 16.27 -29.55
N VAL A 4 7.53 16.26 -30.71
CA VAL A 4 9.00 16.38 -30.80
C VAL A 4 9.53 17.69 -30.21
N ASP A 5 8.79 18.80 -30.37
CA ASP A 5 9.19 20.10 -29.82
C ASP A 5 9.07 20.11 -28.29
N LEU A 6 8.09 19.38 -27.74
CA LEU A 6 7.86 19.24 -26.29
C LEU A 6 8.92 18.35 -25.63
N ILE A 7 9.27 17.23 -26.28
CA ILE A 7 10.38 16.37 -25.84
C ILE A 7 11.67 17.18 -25.82
N GLN A 8 11.97 17.93 -26.88
CA GLN A 8 13.15 18.81 -26.93
C GLN A 8 13.12 19.83 -25.80
N LYS A 9 11.98 20.48 -25.58
CA LYS A 9 11.80 21.50 -24.53
C LYS A 9 12.12 20.92 -23.15
N LYS A 10 11.54 19.77 -22.79
CA LYS A 10 11.80 19.12 -21.50
C LYS A 10 13.25 18.63 -21.40
N ARG A 11 13.79 17.99 -22.44
CA ARG A 11 15.20 17.54 -22.49
C ARG A 11 16.19 18.68 -22.21
N ASP A 12 15.90 19.87 -22.75
CA ASP A 12 16.72 21.07 -22.60
C ASP A 12 16.49 21.78 -21.24
N GLY A 13 15.75 21.16 -20.32
CA GLY A 13 15.54 21.65 -18.95
C GLY A 13 14.50 22.76 -18.83
N LYS A 14 13.63 22.93 -19.85
CA LYS A 14 12.56 23.92 -19.82
C LYS A 14 11.26 23.32 -19.28
N GLU A 15 10.44 24.18 -18.71
CA GLU A 15 9.14 23.85 -18.12
C GLU A 15 8.05 23.69 -19.20
N LEU A 16 7.23 22.65 -19.09
CA LEU A 16 6.08 22.39 -19.97
C LEU A 16 4.83 23.10 -19.45
N SER A 17 4.12 23.88 -20.27
CA SER A 17 2.88 24.54 -19.85
C SER A 17 1.76 23.53 -19.59
N SER A 18 0.72 23.94 -18.87
CA SER A 18 -0.46 23.09 -18.60
C SER A 18 -1.12 22.61 -19.90
N GLU A 19 -1.19 23.48 -20.92
CA GLU A 19 -1.70 23.13 -22.25
C GLU A 19 -0.83 22.08 -22.95
N GLU A 20 0.50 22.16 -22.81
CA GLU A 20 1.42 21.19 -23.38
C GLU A 20 1.28 19.82 -22.72
N ILE A 21 1.16 19.79 -21.38
CA ILE A 21 0.94 18.57 -20.61
C ILE A 21 -0.42 17.94 -20.97
N GLY A 22 -1.47 18.76 -21.07
CA GLY A 22 -2.81 18.31 -21.50
C GLY A 22 -2.77 17.66 -22.89
N PHE A 23 -2.14 18.32 -23.87
CA PHE A 23 -1.95 17.79 -25.22
C PHE A 23 -1.20 16.44 -25.22
N ILE A 24 -0.14 16.31 -24.42
CA ILE A 24 0.64 15.06 -24.32
C ILE A 24 -0.23 13.92 -23.79
N ILE A 25 -0.91 14.15 -22.66
CA ILE A 25 -1.67 13.10 -21.98
C ILE A 25 -2.90 12.69 -22.78
N GLU A 26 -3.63 13.66 -23.33
CA GLU A 26 -4.80 13.39 -24.16
C GLU A 26 -4.40 12.64 -25.44
N GLY A 27 -3.39 13.13 -26.17
CA GLY A 27 -2.91 12.51 -27.40
C GLY A 27 -2.34 11.11 -27.17
N TYR A 28 -1.64 10.89 -26.05
CA TYR A 28 -1.14 9.55 -25.70
C TYR A 28 -2.29 8.58 -25.35
N THR A 29 -3.29 9.06 -24.61
CA THR A 29 -4.46 8.25 -24.22
C THR A 29 -5.27 7.83 -25.45
N LYS A 30 -5.44 8.73 -26.43
CA LYS A 30 -6.14 8.48 -27.70
C LYS A 30 -5.35 7.64 -28.71
N GLY A 31 -4.06 7.38 -28.45
CA GLY A 31 -3.18 6.65 -29.37
C GLY A 31 -2.65 7.49 -30.55
N GLU A 32 -2.83 8.81 -30.51
CA GLU A 32 -2.32 9.74 -31.52
C GLU A 32 -0.82 10.03 -31.32
N ILE A 33 -0.34 9.94 -30.08
CA ILE A 33 1.09 10.02 -29.75
C ILE A 33 1.62 8.59 -29.49
N PRO A 34 2.62 8.13 -30.25
CA PRO A 34 3.13 6.77 -30.14
C PRO A 34 4.06 6.59 -28.93
N ASP A 35 4.13 5.35 -28.43
CA ASP A 35 4.90 4.96 -27.24
C ASP A 35 6.39 5.38 -27.30
N TYR A 36 7.01 5.35 -28.48
CA TYR A 36 8.41 5.75 -28.64
C TYR A 36 8.65 7.26 -28.38
N GLN A 37 7.62 8.11 -28.54
CA GLN A 37 7.72 9.53 -28.18
C GLN A 37 7.49 9.76 -26.69
N VAL A 38 6.53 9.05 -26.10
CA VAL A 38 6.22 9.19 -24.67
C VAL A 38 7.33 8.60 -23.80
N SER A 39 7.97 7.52 -24.23
CA SER A 39 9.15 6.96 -23.55
C SER A 39 10.35 7.93 -23.60
N ALA A 40 10.57 8.61 -24.73
CA ALA A 40 11.58 9.65 -24.83
C ALA A 40 11.29 10.83 -23.89
N LEU A 41 10.02 11.24 -23.76
CA LEU A 41 9.61 12.26 -22.80
C LEU A 41 9.80 11.77 -21.35
N ALA A 42 9.39 10.55 -21.02
CA ALA A 42 9.52 9.97 -19.69
C ALA A 42 11.00 9.94 -19.25
N MET A 43 11.91 9.58 -20.16
CA MET A 43 13.35 9.63 -19.90
C MET A 43 13.86 11.07 -19.78
N ALA A 44 13.34 12.02 -20.56
CA ALA A 44 13.68 13.43 -20.37
C ALA A 44 13.23 13.95 -18.99
N ILE A 45 12.03 13.57 -18.52
CA ILE A 45 11.51 13.86 -17.18
C ILE A 45 12.37 13.20 -16.10
N PHE A 46 12.79 11.95 -16.31
CA PHE A 46 13.69 11.25 -15.39
C PHE A 46 14.97 12.06 -15.09
N PHE A 47 15.57 12.67 -16.12
CA PHE A 47 16.80 13.46 -15.94
C PHE A 47 16.61 14.93 -15.57
N ARG A 48 15.48 15.54 -15.95
CA ARG A 48 15.24 16.99 -15.81
C ARG A 48 14.21 17.36 -14.76
N ASP A 49 13.52 16.36 -14.22
CA ASP A 49 12.44 16.53 -13.25
C ASP A 49 11.30 17.43 -13.79
N MET A 50 10.35 17.74 -12.92
CA MET A 50 9.23 18.62 -13.13
C MET A 50 9.06 19.52 -11.91
N THR A 51 8.68 20.78 -12.14
CA THR A 51 8.30 21.70 -11.07
C THR A 51 7.02 21.24 -10.37
N ASP A 52 6.70 21.78 -9.19
CA ASP A 52 5.45 21.43 -8.49
C ASP A 52 4.19 21.74 -9.32
N ARG A 53 4.21 22.82 -10.13
CA ARG A 53 3.12 23.12 -11.08
C ARG A 53 3.02 22.04 -12.16
N GLU A 54 4.14 21.69 -12.79
CA GLU A 54 4.16 20.63 -13.80
C GLU A 54 3.66 19.29 -13.24
N ARG A 55 4.07 18.93 -12.02
CA ARG A 55 3.63 17.72 -11.32
C ARG A 55 2.12 17.73 -11.07
N ALA A 56 1.56 18.86 -10.60
CA ALA A 56 0.12 19.02 -10.39
C ALA A 56 -0.65 18.95 -11.72
N ASP A 57 -0.18 19.63 -12.76
CA ASP A 57 -0.78 19.62 -14.10
C ASP A 57 -0.77 18.22 -14.71
N LEU A 58 0.35 17.48 -14.59
CA LEU A 58 0.47 16.09 -15.06
C LEU A 58 -0.51 15.18 -14.31
N THR A 59 -0.61 15.35 -12.99
CA THR A 59 -1.54 14.61 -12.15
C THR A 59 -2.97 14.84 -12.60
N MET A 60 -3.39 16.10 -12.74
CA MET A 60 -4.75 16.44 -13.14
C MET A 60 -5.03 16.03 -14.58
N ALA A 61 -4.09 16.15 -15.52
CA ALA A 61 -4.27 15.65 -16.88
C ALA A 61 -4.54 14.12 -16.89
N MET A 62 -3.88 13.35 -16.02
CA MET A 62 -4.16 11.93 -15.85
C MET A 62 -5.51 11.66 -15.19
N VAL A 63 -5.92 12.45 -14.19
CA VAL A 63 -7.27 12.38 -13.59
C VAL A 63 -8.34 12.56 -14.66
N HIS A 64 -8.22 13.60 -15.49
CA HIS A 64 -9.21 13.95 -16.52
C HIS A 64 -9.16 13.04 -17.76
N SER A 65 -8.20 12.11 -17.83
CA SER A 65 -8.15 11.13 -18.93
C SER A 65 -9.25 10.07 -18.86
N GLY A 66 -9.92 9.95 -17.73
CA GLY A 66 -10.94 8.92 -17.48
C GLY A 66 -12.06 9.39 -16.57
N GLU A 67 -12.74 8.44 -15.96
CA GLU A 67 -13.83 8.71 -15.02
C GLU A 67 -13.29 9.17 -13.67
N THR A 68 -14.04 10.05 -13.02
CA THR A 68 -13.81 10.47 -11.63
C THR A 68 -15.00 10.06 -10.78
N ILE A 69 -14.72 9.47 -9.63
CA ILE A 69 -15.76 9.04 -8.69
C ILE A 69 -16.23 10.23 -7.88
N ASP A 70 -17.53 10.50 -7.97
CA ASP A 70 -18.22 11.45 -7.11
C ASP A 70 -18.71 10.74 -5.84
N LEU A 71 -18.15 11.17 -4.71
CA LEU A 71 -18.48 10.71 -3.35
C LEU A 71 -19.25 11.77 -2.55
N SER A 72 -19.85 12.76 -3.20
CA SER A 72 -20.59 13.84 -2.55
C SER A 72 -21.81 13.36 -1.75
N GLU A 73 -22.39 12.21 -2.13
CA GLU A 73 -23.50 11.56 -1.41
C GLU A 73 -23.07 10.89 -0.10
N ILE A 74 -21.76 10.73 0.15
CA ILE A 74 -21.23 10.20 1.40
C ILE A 74 -21.04 11.34 2.40
N GLU A 75 -21.70 11.24 3.55
CA GLU A 75 -21.65 12.25 4.61
C GLU A 75 -20.29 12.28 5.32
N GLY A 76 -19.76 13.49 5.51
CA GLY A 76 -18.51 13.73 6.23
C GLY A 76 -17.30 13.89 5.30
N VAL A 77 -16.10 13.95 5.90
CA VAL A 77 -14.83 14.07 5.19
C VAL A 77 -14.31 12.66 4.89
N LYS A 78 -14.30 12.26 3.61
CA LYS A 78 -13.85 10.93 3.18
C LYS A 78 -12.34 10.91 3.20
N VAL A 79 -11.78 10.03 4.03
CA VAL A 79 -10.33 9.88 4.16
C VAL A 79 -9.89 8.56 3.54
N ASP A 80 -8.89 8.62 2.66
CA ASP A 80 -8.24 7.43 2.09
C ASP A 80 -6.77 7.35 2.54
N LYS A 81 -6.24 6.13 2.57
CA LYS A 81 -4.82 5.85 2.79
C LYS A 81 -4.22 5.24 1.53
N HIS A 82 -3.05 5.72 1.11
CA HIS A 82 -2.24 5.03 0.11
C HIS A 82 -0.90 4.60 0.70
N SER A 83 -0.41 3.44 0.29
CA SER A 83 0.96 3.00 0.58
C SER A 83 1.69 2.88 -0.74
N THR A 84 2.96 3.25 -0.79
CA THR A 84 3.82 2.98 -1.95
C THR A 84 4.03 1.47 -2.17
N GLY A 85 3.62 0.62 -1.24
CA GLY A 85 3.74 -0.84 -1.31
C GLY A 85 4.93 -1.34 -0.49
N GLY A 86 4.79 -2.56 0.03
CA GLY A 86 5.80 -3.23 0.85
C GLY A 86 5.35 -4.64 1.24
N VAL A 87 6.27 -5.39 1.85
CA VAL A 87 6.07 -6.78 2.25
C VAL A 87 5.49 -6.85 3.66
N GLY A 88 4.42 -7.63 3.84
CA GLY A 88 3.69 -7.67 5.12
C GLY A 88 2.90 -6.39 5.42
N ASP A 89 2.61 -5.55 4.41
CA ASP A 89 1.84 -4.32 4.62
C ASP A 89 0.34 -4.62 4.84
N THR A 90 0.03 -5.10 6.05
CA THR A 90 -1.31 -5.45 6.55
C THR A 90 -2.10 -4.22 7.00
N THR A 91 -1.47 -3.04 7.03
CA THR A 91 -2.02 -1.82 7.65
C THR A 91 -3.43 -1.46 7.21
N THR A 92 -3.81 -1.65 5.93
CA THR A 92 -5.17 -1.32 5.45
C THR A 92 -6.25 -2.12 6.18
N LEU A 93 -6.00 -3.41 6.47
CA LEU A 93 -6.97 -4.29 7.13
C LEU A 93 -7.24 -3.86 8.58
N VAL A 94 -6.24 -3.24 9.24
CA VAL A 94 -6.36 -2.71 10.60
C VAL A 94 -6.90 -1.28 10.58
N LEU A 95 -6.31 -0.40 9.76
CA LEU A 95 -6.62 1.03 9.71
C LEU A 95 -8.07 1.31 9.33
N ALA A 96 -8.59 0.61 8.32
CA ALA A 96 -9.93 0.88 7.82
C ALA A 96 -11.00 0.71 8.91
N PRO A 97 -11.13 -0.44 9.60
CA PRO A 97 -12.11 -0.59 10.68
C PRO A 97 -11.76 0.26 11.91
N LEU A 98 -10.48 0.45 12.22
CA LEU A 98 -10.03 1.27 13.35
C LEU A 98 -10.49 2.74 13.23
N VAL A 99 -10.30 3.34 12.05
CA VAL A 99 -10.72 4.72 11.76
C VAL A 99 -12.24 4.82 11.62
N ALA A 100 -12.88 3.85 10.97
CA ALA A 100 -14.34 3.82 10.81
C ALA A 100 -15.08 3.67 12.14
N ALA A 101 -14.50 2.99 13.13
CA ALA A 101 -15.05 2.87 14.47
C ALA A 101 -15.13 4.21 15.24
N LEU A 102 -14.40 5.24 14.78
CA LEU A 102 -14.51 6.63 15.25
C LEU A 102 -15.54 7.47 14.46
N GLY A 103 -16.33 6.82 13.59
CA GLY A 103 -17.37 7.46 12.80
C GLY A 103 -16.85 8.24 11.59
N ILE A 104 -15.64 7.93 11.13
CA ILE A 104 -15.00 8.56 9.97
C ILE A 104 -15.29 7.73 8.71
N PRO A 105 -15.80 8.33 7.62
CA PRO A 105 -16.10 7.58 6.41
C PRO A 105 -14.82 7.16 5.68
N VAL A 106 -14.57 5.85 5.63
CA VAL A 106 -13.49 5.21 4.88
C VAL A 106 -14.06 4.62 3.59
N ALA A 107 -14.04 5.43 2.53
CA ALA A 107 -14.48 5.05 1.19
C ALA A 107 -13.27 4.57 0.37
N LYS A 108 -12.92 3.29 0.49
CA LYS A 108 -11.61 2.81 0.02
C LYS A 108 -11.69 2.03 -1.28
N MET A 109 -10.92 2.49 -2.28
CA MET A 109 -10.64 1.73 -3.50
C MET A 109 -9.24 1.12 -3.41
N SER A 110 -9.18 -0.21 -3.52
CA SER A 110 -7.95 -0.98 -3.42
C SER A 110 -7.69 -1.75 -4.72
N GLY A 111 -6.42 -2.11 -4.93
CA GLY A 111 -6.00 -2.96 -6.02
C GLY A 111 -5.78 -4.41 -5.56
N ARG A 112 -5.73 -5.30 -6.55
CA ARG A 112 -5.10 -6.62 -6.41
C ARG A 112 -3.58 -6.49 -6.50
N GLY A 113 -2.87 -7.48 -5.98
CA GLY A 113 -1.42 -7.54 -5.98
C GLY A 113 -0.84 -8.06 -7.30
N LEU A 114 0.36 -7.59 -7.60
CA LEU A 114 1.27 -8.09 -8.64
C LEU A 114 2.67 -8.16 -8.04
N GLY A 115 3.38 -9.27 -8.23
CA GLY A 115 4.67 -9.53 -7.60
C GLY A 115 4.55 -10.29 -6.28
N HIS A 116 5.33 -9.83 -5.29
CA HIS A 116 5.71 -10.64 -4.12
C HIS A 116 4.56 -11.03 -3.17
N THR A 117 3.51 -10.23 -3.05
CA THR A 117 2.34 -10.55 -2.20
C THR A 117 1.02 -10.15 -2.85
N GLY A 118 -0.08 -10.74 -2.38
CA GLY A 118 -1.43 -10.27 -2.69
C GLY A 118 -1.66 -8.82 -2.26
N GLY A 119 -2.55 -8.12 -2.98
CA GLY A 119 -3.01 -6.79 -2.61
C GLY A 119 -4.07 -6.88 -1.50
N THR A 120 -4.54 -5.74 -0.99
CA THR A 120 -5.60 -5.73 0.04
C THR A 120 -6.83 -6.55 -0.37
N ILE A 121 -7.21 -6.53 -1.64
CA ILE A 121 -8.35 -7.30 -2.14
C ILE A 121 -8.09 -8.81 -2.05
N ASP A 122 -6.92 -9.27 -2.48
CA ASP A 122 -6.58 -10.69 -2.42
C ASP A 122 -6.56 -11.20 -0.97
N LYS A 123 -6.09 -10.38 -0.03
CA LYS A 123 -6.15 -10.67 1.41
C LYS A 123 -7.59 -10.81 1.90
N LEU A 124 -8.46 -9.86 1.57
CA LEU A 124 -9.87 -9.90 1.98
C LEU A 124 -10.63 -11.09 1.39
N GLU A 125 -10.29 -11.53 0.18
CA GLU A 125 -10.88 -12.73 -0.46
C GLU A 125 -10.47 -14.04 0.21
N ALA A 126 -9.49 -14.04 1.12
CA ALA A 126 -9.25 -15.18 2.01
C ALA A 126 -10.42 -15.41 2.99
N ILE A 127 -11.29 -14.42 3.18
CA ILE A 127 -12.51 -14.54 3.98
C ILE A 127 -13.62 -15.09 3.07
N SER A 128 -14.08 -16.31 3.37
CA SER A 128 -15.13 -16.97 2.59
C SER A 128 -16.37 -16.08 2.42
N GLY A 129 -16.78 -15.88 1.17
CA GLY A 129 -17.97 -15.09 0.79
C GLY A 129 -17.72 -13.59 0.59
N PHE A 130 -16.58 -13.07 1.03
CA PHE A 130 -16.26 -11.66 0.87
C PHE A 130 -16.14 -11.29 -0.61
N HIS A 131 -16.75 -10.19 -1.03
CA HIS A 131 -16.66 -9.70 -2.40
C HIS A 131 -16.50 -8.18 -2.46
N VAL A 132 -15.78 -7.72 -3.49
CA VAL A 132 -15.46 -6.31 -3.73
C VAL A 132 -16.18 -5.70 -4.92
N GLU A 133 -16.95 -6.52 -5.64
CA GLU A 133 -17.77 -6.15 -6.79
C GLU A 133 -19.16 -5.72 -6.30
N ILE A 134 -19.30 -4.46 -5.93
CA ILE A 134 -20.56 -3.85 -5.50
C ILE A 134 -20.88 -2.62 -6.36
N SER A 135 -22.16 -2.26 -6.50
CA SER A 135 -22.56 -1.08 -7.27
C SER A 135 -22.16 0.21 -6.56
N LYS A 136 -22.15 1.33 -7.29
CA LYS A 136 -21.88 2.65 -6.70
C LYS A 136 -22.89 2.97 -5.60
N GLU A 137 -24.16 2.68 -5.83
CA GLU A 137 -25.26 2.96 -4.89
C GLU A 137 -25.06 2.16 -3.59
N GLU A 138 -24.73 0.87 -3.70
CA GLU A 138 -24.46 0.04 -2.53
C GLU A 138 -23.19 0.51 -1.80
N PHE A 139 -22.13 0.88 -2.54
CA PHE A 139 -20.91 1.44 -1.93
C PHE A 139 -21.19 2.71 -1.12
N VAL A 140 -21.93 3.67 -1.68
CA VAL A 140 -22.31 4.91 -0.98
C VAL A 140 -23.14 4.59 0.26
N LYS A 141 -24.12 3.69 0.13
CA LYS A 141 -24.97 3.25 1.25
C LYS A 141 -24.14 2.62 2.37
N LEU A 142 -23.27 1.68 2.06
CA LEU A 142 -22.41 1.00 3.05
C LEU A 142 -21.51 1.99 3.79
N VAL A 143 -20.90 2.95 3.09
CA VAL A 143 -20.08 3.96 3.76
C VAL A 143 -20.94 4.90 4.61
N ASN A 144 -22.14 5.26 4.18
CA ASN A 144 -23.03 6.10 4.99
C ASN A 144 -23.52 5.39 6.26
N GLU A 145 -23.97 4.14 6.14
CA GLU A 145 -24.52 3.35 7.25
C GLU A 145 -23.43 2.85 8.21
N HIS A 146 -22.30 2.37 7.67
CA HIS A 146 -21.31 1.62 8.43
C HIS A 146 -19.95 2.31 8.56
N LYS A 147 -19.75 3.42 7.82
CA LYS A 147 -18.51 4.23 7.75
C LYS A 147 -17.32 3.53 7.09
N ILE A 148 -17.52 2.36 6.49
CA ILE A 148 -16.46 1.60 5.82
C ILE A 148 -17.01 0.78 4.66
N ALA A 149 -16.31 0.84 3.52
CA ALA A 149 -16.42 -0.14 2.45
C ALA A 149 -15.10 -0.20 1.66
N VAL A 150 -14.76 -1.38 1.15
CA VAL A 150 -13.59 -1.59 0.30
C VAL A 150 -14.04 -2.19 -1.03
N ILE A 151 -13.74 -1.49 -2.12
CA ILE A 151 -14.07 -1.96 -3.46
C ILE A 151 -12.82 -2.11 -4.33
N GLY A 152 -12.98 -2.87 -5.41
CA GLY A 152 -12.04 -2.88 -6.52
C GLY A 152 -11.85 -1.49 -7.12
N GLN A 153 -10.69 -1.27 -7.72
CA GLN A 153 -10.56 -0.22 -8.74
C GLN A 153 -11.45 -0.61 -9.93
N SER A 154 -12.71 -0.19 -9.89
CA SER A 154 -13.63 -0.32 -11.02
C SER A 154 -13.32 0.74 -12.08
N GLY A 155 -13.86 0.53 -13.29
CA GLY A 155 -13.99 1.59 -14.28
C GLY A 155 -12.73 1.99 -15.04
N ASN A 156 -12.92 2.99 -15.89
CA ASN A 156 -11.88 3.62 -16.69
C ASN A 156 -11.23 4.77 -15.89
N LEU A 157 -10.81 4.52 -14.65
CA LEU A 157 -10.11 5.51 -13.82
C LEU A 157 -8.69 5.70 -14.35
N THR A 158 -8.33 6.93 -14.67
CA THR A 158 -6.97 7.32 -15.09
C THR A 158 -6.35 6.41 -16.18
N PRO A 159 -6.99 6.17 -17.33
CA PRO A 159 -6.44 5.32 -18.39
C PRO A 159 -5.08 5.79 -18.90
N ALA A 160 -4.82 7.10 -18.87
CA ALA A 160 -3.50 7.65 -19.15
C ALA A 160 -2.41 7.08 -18.21
N ASP A 161 -2.68 7.03 -16.90
CA ASP A 161 -1.75 6.49 -15.91
C ASP A 161 -1.49 5.01 -16.17
N LYS A 162 -2.53 4.22 -16.41
CA LYS A 162 -2.39 2.79 -16.72
C LYS A 162 -1.49 2.55 -17.93
N LYS A 163 -1.69 3.32 -19.01
CA LYS A 163 -0.87 3.23 -20.22
C LYS A 163 0.55 3.75 -20.00
N LEU A 164 0.72 4.82 -19.22
CA LEU A 164 2.02 5.42 -18.93
C LEU A 164 2.86 4.57 -17.99
N TYR A 165 2.26 3.98 -16.96
CA TYR A 165 2.91 3.06 -16.03
C TYR A 165 3.43 1.81 -16.76
N ALA A 166 2.60 1.19 -17.61
CA ALA A 166 3.02 0.03 -18.40
C ALA A 166 4.22 0.34 -19.31
N LEU A 167 4.24 1.53 -19.92
CA LEU A 167 5.39 1.98 -20.71
C LEU A 167 6.63 2.23 -19.86
N ARG A 168 6.46 2.84 -18.67
CA ARG A 168 7.57 3.14 -17.74
C ARG A 168 8.25 1.87 -17.25
N ASP A 169 7.46 0.83 -16.98
CA ASP A 169 7.90 -0.48 -16.50
C ASP A 169 8.88 -1.15 -17.48
N VAL A 170 8.61 -1.05 -18.78
CA VAL A 170 9.46 -1.64 -19.83
C VAL A 170 10.52 -0.68 -20.39
N THR A 171 10.65 0.53 -19.85
CA THR A 171 11.63 1.54 -20.30
C THR A 171 12.53 2.08 -19.20
N ALA A 172 12.52 1.46 -18.03
CA ALA A 172 13.31 1.86 -16.86
C ALA A 172 13.08 3.33 -16.43
N THR A 173 11.85 3.82 -16.61
CA THR A 173 11.45 5.19 -16.21
C THR A 173 10.41 5.18 -15.07
N VAL A 174 10.29 4.05 -14.36
CA VAL A 174 9.45 3.95 -13.16
C VAL A 174 9.98 4.86 -12.05
N ASN A 175 11.28 4.77 -11.75
CA ASN A 175 11.90 5.40 -10.58
C ASN A 175 12.18 6.91 -10.76
N SER A 176 11.12 7.69 -10.96
CA SER A 176 11.17 9.15 -11.10
C SER A 176 10.10 9.78 -10.23
N ILE A 177 10.50 10.62 -9.27
CA ILE A 177 9.60 11.30 -8.32
C ILE A 177 8.39 11.95 -8.99
N PRO A 178 8.53 12.79 -10.04
CA PRO A 178 7.37 13.42 -10.66
C PRO A 178 6.40 12.41 -11.30
N LEU A 179 6.92 11.32 -11.88
CA LEU A 179 6.10 10.28 -12.50
C LEU A 179 5.44 9.36 -11.47
N ILE A 180 6.13 9.05 -10.36
CA ILE A 180 5.56 8.26 -9.25
C ILE A 180 4.47 9.09 -8.55
N ALA A 181 4.80 10.32 -8.15
CA ALA A 181 3.89 11.19 -7.40
C ALA A 181 2.61 11.45 -8.19
N SER A 182 2.72 11.81 -9.47
CA SER A 182 1.55 12.04 -10.31
C SER A 182 0.74 10.77 -10.58
N SER A 183 1.41 9.63 -10.80
CA SER A 183 0.76 8.33 -10.98
C SER A 183 -0.07 7.94 -9.74
N ILE A 184 0.53 8.01 -8.55
CA ILE A 184 -0.16 7.67 -7.29
C ILE A 184 -1.31 8.65 -7.03
N MET A 185 -1.03 9.96 -7.07
CA MET A 185 -2.00 10.98 -6.70
C MET A 185 -3.16 11.03 -7.67
N SER A 186 -2.95 10.82 -8.98
CA SER A 186 -4.05 10.84 -9.96
C SER A 186 -5.11 9.79 -9.65
N LYS A 187 -4.71 8.57 -9.30
CA LYS A 187 -5.64 7.50 -8.89
C LYS A 187 -6.41 7.87 -7.61
N LYS A 188 -5.72 8.46 -6.63
CA LYS A 188 -6.34 8.84 -5.35
C LYS A 188 -7.29 10.03 -5.47
N ILE A 189 -6.94 11.01 -6.31
CA ILE A 189 -7.80 12.16 -6.62
C ILE A 189 -9.02 11.71 -7.44
N ALA A 190 -8.82 10.86 -8.45
CA ALA A 190 -9.91 10.30 -9.26
C ALA A 190 -10.87 9.43 -8.44
N ALA A 191 -10.40 8.82 -7.35
CA ALA A 191 -11.23 8.06 -6.41
C ALA A 191 -12.13 8.93 -5.50
N GLY A 192 -11.99 10.26 -5.53
CA GLY A 192 -12.94 11.18 -4.88
C GLY A 192 -12.70 11.46 -3.40
N ALA A 193 -11.58 11.05 -2.82
CA ALA A 193 -11.26 11.32 -1.41
C ALA A 193 -11.12 12.83 -1.13
N ASP A 194 -11.60 13.29 0.03
CA ASP A 194 -11.43 14.69 0.46
C ASP A 194 -10.06 14.91 1.13
N ALA A 195 -9.58 13.88 1.82
CA ALA A 195 -8.29 13.85 2.49
C ALA A 195 -7.53 12.55 2.20
N ILE A 196 -6.21 12.64 2.10
CA ILE A 196 -5.34 11.54 1.71
C ILE A 196 -4.19 11.44 2.72
N VAL A 197 -4.00 10.25 3.28
CA VAL A 197 -2.81 9.92 4.08
C VAL A 197 -1.92 9.00 3.26
N LEU A 198 -0.65 9.34 3.15
CA LEU A 198 0.34 8.62 2.36
C LEU A 198 1.33 7.91 3.26
N ASP A 199 1.56 6.64 3.01
CA ASP A 199 2.56 5.80 3.66
C ASP A 199 3.69 5.57 2.65
N VAL A 200 4.75 6.36 2.77
CA VAL A 200 5.90 6.32 1.87
C VAL A 200 6.97 5.45 2.48
N LYS A 201 7.16 4.27 1.90
CA LYS A 201 8.14 3.30 2.39
C LYS A 201 9.56 3.73 2.03
N THR A 202 10.51 3.42 2.91
CA THR A 202 11.96 3.54 2.66
C THR A 202 12.69 2.24 3.01
N GLY A 203 13.78 1.93 2.32
CA GLY A 203 14.62 0.76 2.58
C GLY A 203 14.54 -0.32 1.50
N ALA A 204 15.09 -1.50 1.81
CA ALA A 204 15.28 -2.60 0.84
C ALA A 204 13.97 -3.03 0.15
N GLY A 205 12.87 -3.15 0.87
CA GLY A 205 11.55 -3.50 0.30
C GLY A 205 10.75 -2.34 -0.28
N ALA A 206 11.30 -1.13 -0.33
CA ALA A 206 10.60 0.06 -0.82
C ALA A 206 11.01 0.43 -2.26
N PHE A 207 10.17 1.24 -2.92
CA PHE A 207 10.55 1.92 -4.17
C PHE A 207 11.70 2.91 -3.93
N MET A 208 11.60 3.72 -2.87
CA MET A 208 12.63 4.66 -2.47
C MET A 208 13.59 3.96 -1.51
N LYS A 209 14.84 3.78 -1.91
CA LYS A 209 15.82 3.06 -1.08
C LYS A 209 16.40 3.94 0.04
N SER A 210 16.51 5.25 -0.21
CA SER A 210 17.02 6.21 0.78
C SER A 210 15.88 6.99 1.44
N VAL A 211 16.11 7.38 2.71
CA VAL A 211 15.17 8.19 3.50
C VAL A 211 14.96 9.57 2.86
N ASP A 212 16.02 10.13 2.25
CA ASP A 212 15.96 11.44 1.59
C ASP A 212 15.07 11.40 0.35
N ASP A 213 15.19 10.36 -0.50
CA ASP A 213 14.32 10.19 -1.66
C ASP A 213 12.86 9.94 -1.23
N ALA A 214 12.65 9.15 -0.18
CA ALA A 214 11.33 8.91 0.40
C ALA A 214 10.69 10.20 0.92
N LYS A 215 11.50 11.07 1.55
CA LYS A 215 11.06 12.38 2.02
C LYS A 215 10.71 13.31 0.86
N GLU A 216 11.52 13.34 -0.20
CA GLU A 216 11.23 14.15 -1.38
C GLU A 216 9.95 13.68 -2.08
N LEU A 217 9.75 12.37 -2.23
CA LEU A 217 8.54 11.80 -2.80
C LEU A 217 7.30 12.12 -1.94
N ALA A 218 7.40 11.95 -0.61
CA ALA A 218 6.33 12.30 0.32
C ALA A 218 5.93 13.77 0.18
N GLN A 219 6.91 14.68 0.19
CA GLN A 219 6.69 16.11 0.03
C GLN A 219 6.08 16.46 -1.33
N ALA A 220 6.54 15.83 -2.42
CA ALA A 220 5.97 16.05 -3.74
C ALA A 220 4.48 15.66 -3.80
N MET A 221 4.11 14.51 -3.24
CA MET A 221 2.71 14.06 -3.22
C MET A 221 1.82 14.90 -2.31
N VAL A 222 2.33 15.32 -1.14
CA VAL A 222 1.60 16.23 -0.23
C VAL A 222 1.32 17.56 -0.92
N ARG A 223 2.33 18.18 -1.58
CA ARG A 223 2.15 19.43 -2.33
C ARG A 223 1.15 19.28 -3.48
N ILE A 224 1.21 18.19 -4.25
CA ILE A 224 0.23 17.91 -5.31
C ILE A 224 -1.19 17.90 -4.74
N GLY A 225 -1.42 17.10 -3.69
CA GLY A 225 -2.75 16.97 -3.08
C GLY A 225 -3.28 18.30 -2.58
N ASN A 226 -2.47 19.05 -1.83
CA ASN A 226 -2.85 20.35 -1.28
C ASN A 226 -3.13 21.39 -2.39
N ASN A 227 -2.32 21.41 -3.46
CA ASN A 227 -2.52 22.29 -4.61
C ASN A 227 -3.83 22.03 -5.36
N VAL A 228 -4.34 20.80 -5.34
CA VAL A 228 -5.61 20.42 -5.99
C VAL A 228 -6.79 20.38 -5.00
N GLY A 229 -6.63 20.93 -3.80
CA GLY A 229 -7.69 21.07 -2.80
C GLY A 229 -7.99 19.79 -2.01
N ARG A 230 -7.09 18.80 -1.99
CA ARG A 230 -7.21 17.58 -1.18
C ARG A 230 -6.25 17.66 0.00
N LYS A 231 -6.77 17.66 1.23
CA LYS A 231 -5.91 17.75 2.42
C LYS A 231 -5.04 16.50 2.50
N THR A 232 -3.72 16.67 2.42
CA THR A 232 -2.81 15.53 2.29
C THR A 232 -1.72 15.57 3.36
N MET A 233 -1.45 14.41 3.97
CA MET A 233 -0.33 14.20 4.89
C MET A 233 0.40 12.91 4.53
N ALA A 234 1.65 12.77 4.98
CA ALA A 234 2.44 11.57 4.76
C ALA A 234 3.20 11.12 6.01
N VAL A 235 3.45 9.81 6.08
CA VAL A 235 4.38 9.14 6.99
C VAL A 235 5.49 8.51 6.15
N ILE A 236 6.73 8.68 6.57
CA ILE A 236 7.88 7.95 6.01
C ILE A 236 8.16 6.77 6.94
N SER A 237 7.92 5.55 6.47
CA SER A 237 8.02 4.34 7.29
C SER A 237 9.02 3.33 6.74
N ASP A 238 9.61 2.55 7.64
CA ASP A 238 10.59 1.52 7.32
C ASP A 238 9.97 0.36 6.53
N MET A 239 10.75 -0.14 5.59
CA MET A 239 10.50 -1.37 4.85
C MET A 239 11.85 -2.06 4.57
N SER A 240 12.83 -1.90 5.48
CA SER A 240 14.10 -2.62 5.39
C SER A 240 13.89 -4.10 5.63
N GLN A 241 12.97 -4.44 6.53
CA GLN A 241 12.41 -5.76 6.80
C GLN A 241 10.89 -5.75 6.58
N PRO A 242 10.23 -6.92 6.41
CA PRO A 242 8.77 -6.98 6.33
C PRO A 242 8.11 -6.37 7.56
N LEU A 243 6.99 -5.67 7.35
CA LEU A 243 6.17 -5.15 8.44
C LEU A 243 5.41 -6.30 9.11
N GLY A 244 5.29 -6.26 10.44
CA GLY A 244 4.58 -7.31 11.16
C GLY A 244 5.33 -8.64 11.11
N LEU A 245 4.61 -9.75 11.24
CA LEU A 245 5.19 -11.10 11.21
C LEU A 245 4.68 -11.91 10.01
N ALA A 246 3.46 -11.65 9.55
CA ALA A 246 2.82 -12.37 8.48
C ALA A 246 3.17 -11.80 7.09
N ILE A 247 3.55 -12.68 6.16
CA ILE A 247 3.67 -12.39 4.73
C ILE A 247 2.78 -13.37 3.98
N GLY A 248 1.66 -12.90 3.42
CA GLY A 248 0.72 -13.78 2.71
C GLY A 248 -0.68 -13.17 2.56
N ASN A 249 -1.70 -14.02 2.56
CA ASN A 249 -3.10 -13.58 2.43
C ASN A 249 -3.90 -13.89 3.70
N SER A 250 -4.26 -15.15 3.95
CA SER A 250 -4.98 -15.54 5.16
C SER A 250 -4.19 -15.26 6.44
N LEU A 251 -2.85 -15.43 6.38
CA LEU A 251 -1.93 -15.13 7.48
C LEU A 251 -2.01 -13.65 7.90
N GLU A 252 -2.07 -12.74 6.93
CA GLU A 252 -2.17 -11.30 7.19
C GLU A 252 -3.56 -10.90 7.68
N VAL A 253 -4.63 -11.58 7.23
CA VAL A 253 -5.97 -11.37 7.80
C VAL A 253 -5.99 -11.77 9.28
N LYS A 254 -5.38 -12.89 9.64
CA LYS A 254 -5.24 -13.31 11.04
C LYS A 254 -4.44 -12.28 11.85
N GLU A 255 -3.31 -11.80 11.32
CA GLU A 255 -2.50 -10.77 11.99
C GLU A 255 -3.28 -9.45 12.17
N ALA A 256 -4.11 -9.07 11.20
CA ALA A 256 -4.99 -7.91 11.34
C ALA A 256 -6.02 -8.10 12.48
N ILE A 257 -6.62 -9.28 12.59
CA ILE A 257 -7.54 -9.64 13.68
C ILE A 257 -6.81 -9.55 15.03
N ASP A 258 -5.61 -10.12 15.14
CA ASP A 258 -4.81 -10.10 16.36
C ASP A 258 -4.43 -8.66 16.74
N THR A 259 -4.09 -7.81 15.76
CA THR A 259 -3.82 -6.38 15.98
C THR A 259 -5.04 -5.61 16.47
N LEU A 260 -6.22 -5.85 15.88
CA LEU A 260 -7.48 -5.24 16.31
C LEU A 260 -7.93 -5.69 17.72
N LYS A 261 -7.42 -6.83 18.21
CA LYS A 261 -7.56 -7.30 19.60
C LYS A 261 -6.52 -6.68 20.56
N GLY A 262 -5.58 -5.86 20.06
CA GLY A 262 -4.46 -5.33 20.83
C GLY A 262 -3.35 -6.37 21.11
N GLN A 263 -3.29 -7.43 20.32
CA GLN A 263 -2.38 -8.57 20.49
C GLN A 263 -1.45 -8.77 19.27
N GLY A 264 -1.45 -7.82 18.33
CA GLY A 264 -0.66 -7.89 17.12
C GLY A 264 0.81 -7.48 17.30
N PRO A 265 1.61 -7.56 16.22
CA PRO A 265 2.99 -7.09 16.21
C PRO A 265 3.07 -5.60 16.53
N LYS A 266 4.07 -5.21 17.34
CA LYS A 266 4.20 -3.84 17.84
C LYS A 266 4.48 -2.82 16.74
N ASP A 267 5.26 -3.20 15.74
CA ASP A 267 5.58 -2.37 14.58
C ASP A 267 4.35 -2.11 13.70
N LEU A 268 3.53 -3.13 13.44
CA LEU A 268 2.26 -2.96 12.73
C LEU A 268 1.29 -2.05 13.50
N GLU A 269 1.15 -2.25 14.80
CA GLU A 269 0.31 -1.43 15.68
C GLU A 269 0.76 0.04 15.67
N GLU A 270 2.05 0.29 15.87
CA GLU A 270 2.63 1.65 15.89
C GLU A 270 2.45 2.37 14.56
N LEU A 271 2.67 1.69 13.42
CA LEU A 271 2.44 2.29 12.10
C LEU A 271 0.96 2.58 11.87
N CYS A 272 0.05 1.71 12.33
CA CYS A 272 -1.38 1.97 12.25
C CYS A 272 -1.79 3.19 13.08
N PHE A 273 -1.19 3.42 14.25
CA PHE A 273 -1.42 4.66 15.00
C PHE A 273 -0.83 5.89 14.31
N ALA A 274 0.38 5.79 13.77
CA ALA A 274 1.04 6.89 13.08
C ALA A 274 0.26 7.37 11.84
N LEU A 275 -0.32 6.44 11.07
CA LEU A 275 -1.18 6.74 9.92
C LEU A 275 -2.59 7.15 10.36
N GLY A 276 -3.19 6.39 11.28
CA GLY A 276 -4.56 6.61 11.74
C GLY A 276 -4.75 7.98 12.38
N ARG A 277 -3.79 8.46 13.17
CA ARG A 277 -3.91 9.77 13.83
C ARG A 277 -3.99 10.92 12.83
N GLN A 278 -3.30 10.81 11.70
CA GLN A 278 -3.41 11.76 10.59
C GLN A 278 -4.80 11.69 9.96
N MET A 279 -5.33 10.48 9.73
CA MET A 279 -6.66 10.31 9.16
C MET A 279 -7.76 10.92 10.04
N VAL A 280 -7.70 10.68 11.35
CA VAL A 280 -8.65 11.22 12.33
C VAL A 280 -8.58 12.74 12.41
N PHE A 281 -7.37 13.31 12.41
CA PHE A 281 -7.16 14.75 12.40
C PHE A 281 -7.69 15.40 11.11
N LEU A 282 -7.37 14.84 9.94
CA LEU A 282 -7.84 15.34 8.65
C LEU A 282 -9.37 15.25 8.50
N ALA A 283 -10.00 14.25 9.11
CA ALA A 283 -11.45 14.11 9.19
C ALA A 283 -12.14 15.12 10.14
N GLY A 284 -11.36 15.91 10.90
CA GLY A 284 -11.88 16.84 11.90
C GLY A 284 -12.49 16.16 13.12
N LYS A 285 -12.07 14.93 13.43
CA LYS A 285 -12.55 14.16 14.60
C LYS A 285 -11.64 14.24 15.82
N ALA A 286 -10.56 15.02 15.74
CA ALA A 286 -9.68 15.37 16.85
C ALA A 286 -9.07 16.76 16.61
N ALA A 287 -8.77 17.48 17.69
CA ALA A 287 -8.15 18.80 17.64
C ALA A 287 -6.62 18.75 17.48
N SER A 288 -6.00 17.61 17.79
CA SER A 288 -4.56 17.38 17.60
C SER A 288 -4.26 15.92 17.21
N LEU A 289 -3.02 15.65 16.79
CA LEU A 289 -2.57 14.28 16.48
C LEU A 289 -2.49 13.41 17.75
N GLU A 290 -2.21 14.00 18.90
CA GLU A 290 -2.15 13.32 20.20
C GLU A 290 -3.55 12.86 20.61
N GLU A 291 -4.55 13.74 20.56
CA GLU A 291 -5.95 13.38 20.85
C GLU A 291 -6.46 12.31 19.86
N ALA A 292 -6.08 12.42 18.59
CA ALA A 292 -6.40 11.42 17.59
C ALA A 292 -5.82 10.04 17.93
N GLU A 293 -4.57 9.99 18.37
CA GLU A 293 -3.90 8.75 18.76
C GLU A 293 -4.52 8.12 20.02
N GLU A 294 -4.87 8.93 21.02
CA GLU A 294 -5.58 8.47 22.23
C GLU A 294 -6.92 7.82 21.89
N LYS A 295 -7.70 8.44 20.99
CA LYS A 295 -8.97 7.88 20.49
C LYS A 295 -8.80 6.54 19.79
N LEU A 296 -7.75 6.38 18.98
CA LEU A 296 -7.46 5.12 18.29
C LEU A 296 -7.09 4.01 19.30
N LYS A 297 -6.23 4.33 20.27
CA LYS A 297 -5.86 3.40 21.35
C LYS A 297 -7.07 2.96 22.16
N GLU A 298 -7.98 3.88 22.50
CA GLU A 298 -9.21 3.58 23.22
C GLU A 298 -10.10 2.60 22.44
N VAL A 299 -10.26 2.81 21.13
CA VAL A 299 -11.13 1.99 20.27
C VAL A 299 -10.58 0.58 20.02
N ILE A 300 -9.26 0.38 20.06
CA ILE A 300 -8.66 -0.96 20.16
C ILE A 300 -8.95 -1.55 21.54
N ALA A 301 -8.64 -0.84 22.62
CA ALA A 301 -8.74 -1.35 23.98
C ALA A 301 -10.17 -1.74 24.39
N ASN A 302 -11.20 -1.04 23.89
CA ASN A 302 -12.60 -1.31 24.18
C ASN A 302 -13.28 -2.26 23.17
N GLY A 303 -12.54 -2.80 22.19
CA GLY A 303 -13.01 -3.79 21.22
C GLY A 303 -13.86 -3.24 20.06
N LYS A 304 -14.17 -1.93 20.02
CA LYS A 304 -14.97 -1.33 18.93
C LYS A 304 -14.30 -1.45 17.57
N ALA A 305 -12.97 -1.41 17.49
CA ALA A 305 -12.23 -1.63 16.24
C ALA A 305 -12.53 -3.02 15.65
N LEU A 306 -12.47 -4.05 16.51
CA LEU A 306 -12.71 -5.44 16.13
C LEU A 306 -14.16 -5.68 15.70
N GLU A 307 -15.12 -5.10 16.43
CA GLU A 307 -16.54 -5.18 16.06
C GLU A 307 -16.84 -4.46 14.75
N LYS A 308 -16.18 -3.32 14.48
CA LYS A 308 -16.29 -2.65 13.18
C LYS A 308 -15.71 -3.50 12.04
N PHE A 309 -14.65 -4.27 12.28
CA PHE A 309 -14.11 -5.21 11.30
C PHE A 309 -15.08 -6.37 11.02
N ARG A 310 -15.72 -6.91 12.07
CA ARG A 310 -16.77 -7.93 11.96
C ARG A 310 -17.96 -7.44 11.11
N GLU A 311 -18.43 -6.23 11.40
CA GLU A 311 -19.50 -5.56 10.66
C GLU A 311 -19.12 -5.35 9.19
N PHE A 312 -17.92 -4.83 8.94
CA PHE A 312 -17.37 -4.64 7.60
C PHE A 312 -17.35 -5.95 6.78
N ILE A 313 -16.87 -7.04 7.37
CA ILE A 313 -16.85 -8.37 6.72
C ILE A 313 -18.27 -8.79 6.32
N ALA A 314 -19.21 -8.73 7.26
CA ALA A 314 -20.59 -9.18 7.05
C ALA A 314 -21.29 -8.37 5.95
N ASN A 315 -21.09 -7.05 5.94
CA ASN A 315 -21.73 -6.14 5.00
C ASN A 315 -21.28 -6.34 3.54
N GLN A 316 -20.12 -6.96 3.33
CA GLN A 316 -19.62 -7.33 2.01
C GLN A 316 -19.65 -8.86 1.79
N GLY A 317 -20.56 -9.55 2.49
CA GLY A 317 -20.90 -10.96 2.26
C GLY A 317 -19.92 -11.99 2.84
N GLY A 318 -18.85 -11.56 3.49
CA GLY A 318 -17.90 -12.48 4.13
C GLY A 318 -18.46 -13.10 5.41
N ASP A 319 -17.92 -14.27 5.80
CA ASP A 319 -18.24 -14.91 7.09
C ASP A 319 -17.60 -14.14 8.26
N PRO A 320 -18.38 -13.40 9.08
CA PRO A 320 -17.83 -12.60 10.18
C PRO A 320 -17.34 -13.44 11.36
N SER A 321 -17.65 -14.74 11.40
CA SER A 321 -17.21 -15.62 12.49
C SER A 321 -15.70 -15.88 12.49
N VAL A 322 -15.00 -15.58 11.38
CA VAL A 322 -13.53 -15.65 11.31
C VAL A 322 -12.83 -14.73 12.32
N VAL A 323 -13.51 -13.68 12.79
CA VAL A 323 -12.98 -12.76 13.80
C VAL A 323 -12.76 -13.46 15.15
N ASP A 324 -13.65 -14.38 15.51
CA ASP A 324 -13.54 -15.20 16.72
C ASP A 324 -12.81 -16.52 16.46
N HIS A 325 -12.97 -17.03 15.23
CA HIS A 325 -12.48 -18.33 14.78
C HIS A 325 -11.55 -18.18 13.55
N PRO A 326 -10.38 -17.55 13.68
CA PRO A 326 -9.46 -17.32 12.57
C PRO A 326 -8.95 -18.62 11.94
N GLU A 327 -9.05 -19.76 12.63
CA GLU A 327 -8.78 -21.09 12.09
C GLU A 327 -9.70 -21.48 10.91
N LYS A 328 -10.81 -20.77 10.71
CA LYS A 328 -11.69 -20.93 9.53
C LYS A 328 -11.11 -20.34 8.25
N LEU A 329 -10.13 -19.45 8.35
CA LEU A 329 -9.41 -18.93 7.19
C LEU A 329 -8.65 -20.08 6.50
N PRO A 330 -8.36 -19.98 5.20
CA PRO A 330 -7.57 -20.98 4.48
C PRO A 330 -6.26 -21.32 5.21
N GLN A 331 -6.06 -22.62 5.48
CA GLN A 331 -4.88 -23.17 6.16
C GLN A 331 -4.01 -23.97 5.18
N ALA A 332 -2.69 -23.78 5.27
CA ALA A 332 -1.74 -24.57 4.49
C ALA A 332 -1.59 -25.99 5.09
N ALA A 333 -1.35 -26.97 4.22
CA ALA A 333 -1.21 -28.37 4.62
C ALA A 333 0.10 -28.66 5.37
N PHE A 334 1.17 -27.91 5.08
CA PHE A 334 2.49 -28.11 5.66
C PHE A 334 2.97 -26.83 6.36
N LEU A 335 3.47 -27.00 7.58
CA LEU A 335 4.17 -25.98 8.35
C LEU A 335 5.62 -26.43 8.51
N ILE A 336 6.55 -25.68 7.93
CA ILE A 336 7.96 -26.07 7.82
C ILE A 336 8.82 -25.00 8.49
N GLU A 337 9.49 -25.37 9.57
CA GLU A 337 10.36 -24.46 10.33
C GLU A 337 11.70 -24.24 9.61
N VAL A 338 12.17 -22.99 9.61
CA VAL A 338 13.50 -22.61 9.11
C VAL A 338 14.36 -22.22 10.31
N PRO A 339 15.16 -23.14 10.87
CA PRO A 339 15.95 -22.88 12.07
C PRO A 339 17.18 -22.01 11.78
N ALA A 340 17.57 -21.19 12.74
CA ALA A 340 18.83 -20.46 12.72
C ALA A 340 20.03 -21.43 12.70
N LYS A 341 21.02 -21.13 11.86
CA LYS A 341 22.24 -21.95 11.72
C LYS A 341 23.27 -21.71 12.83
N THR A 342 23.20 -20.56 13.48
CA THR A 342 24.15 -20.09 14.50
C THR A 342 23.42 -19.28 15.55
N ASP A 343 24.03 -19.15 16.73
CA ASP A 343 23.60 -18.20 17.76
C ASP A 343 23.90 -16.75 17.30
N GLY A 344 23.16 -15.79 17.82
CA GLY A 344 23.46 -14.36 17.66
C GLY A 344 22.22 -13.47 17.73
N VAL A 345 22.25 -12.38 16.97
CA VAL A 345 21.16 -11.42 16.80
C VAL A 345 20.84 -11.29 15.32
N VAL A 346 19.56 -11.28 14.96
CA VAL A 346 19.15 -11.03 13.57
C VAL A 346 19.54 -9.61 13.19
N ALA A 347 20.45 -9.48 12.23
CA ALA A 347 21.04 -8.22 11.81
C ALA A 347 20.41 -7.65 10.54
N GLU A 348 19.75 -8.49 9.75
CA GLU A 348 19.18 -8.09 8.46
C GLU A 348 18.11 -9.10 8.04
N ILE A 349 17.03 -8.59 7.46
CA ILE A 349 15.98 -9.36 6.78
C ILE A 349 15.64 -8.59 5.51
N VAL A 350 16.08 -9.05 4.34
CA VAL A 350 15.89 -8.32 3.08
C VAL A 350 14.44 -8.46 2.59
N ALA A 351 13.62 -7.43 2.79
CA ALA A 351 12.17 -7.56 2.70
C ALA A 351 11.63 -8.00 1.33
N ASP A 352 12.13 -7.43 0.23
CA ASP A 352 11.70 -7.75 -1.14
C ASP A 352 12.01 -9.21 -1.53
N GLU A 353 13.17 -9.71 -1.12
CA GLU A 353 13.54 -11.11 -1.32
C GLU A 353 12.71 -12.07 -0.45
N ILE A 354 12.39 -11.70 0.79
CA ILE A 354 11.45 -12.48 1.63
C ILE A 354 10.04 -12.47 1.03
N GLY A 355 9.60 -11.34 0.47
CA GLY A 355 8.35 -11.30 -0.29
C GLY A 355 8.39 -12.21 -1.51
N THR A 356 9.50 -12.24 -2.25
CA THR A 356 9.69 -13.13 -3.40
C THR A 356 9.63 -14.60 -2.97
N ALA A 357 10.21 -14.94 -1.82
CA ALA A 357 10.10 -16.28 -1.24
C ALA A 357 8.64 -16.68 -0.95
N ALA A 358 7.81 -15.76 -0.46
CA ALA A 358 6.37 -15.99 -0.26
C ALA A 358 5.63 -16.16 -1.60
N MET A 359 5.96 -15.37 -2.63
CA MET A 359 5.39 -15.51 -3.97
C MET A 359 5.71 -16.88 -4.58
N LEU A 360 6.92 -17.40 -4.39
CA LEU A 360 7.31 -18.73 -4.88
C LEU A 360 6.48 -19.86 -4.27
N LEU A 361 5.90 -19.65 -3.09
CA LEU A 361 4.93 -20.57 -2.46
C LEU A 361 3.54 -20.50 -3.09
N GLY A 362 3.21 -19.38 -3.75
CA GLY A 362 1.89 -19.09 -4.32
C GLY A 362 1.16 -17.93 -3.67
N ALA A 363 1.77 -17.20 -2.73
CA ALA A 363 1.11 -16.12 -1.98
C ALA A 363 0.91 -14.82 -2.80
N GLY A 364 1.51 -14.73 -3.99
CA GLY A 364 1.49 -13.58 -4.88
C GLY A 364 1.39 -13.98 -6.35
N ARG A 365 1.35 -12.98 -7.24
CA ARG A 365 1.16 -13.19 -8.69
C ARG A 365 2.44 -12.91 -9.45
N ALA A 366 2.94 -13.90 -10.19
CA ALA A 366 4.02 -13.70 -11.16
C ALA A 366 3.53 -12.92 -12.40
N THR A 367 2.31 -13.21 -12.85
CA THR A 367 1.62 -12.49 -13.93
C THR A 367 0.21 -12.12 -13.50
N LYS A 368 -0.44 -11.20 -14.22
CA LYS A 368 -1.80 -10.75 -13.90
C LYS A 368 -2.82 -11.91 -13.90
N GLU A 369 -2.59 -12.92 -14.72
CA GLU A 369 -3.43 -14.11 -14.88
C GLU A 369 -3.10 -15.23 -13.88
N SER A 370 -2.05 -15.07 -13.06
CA SER A 370 -1.68 -16.08 -12.07
C SER A 370 -2.74 -16.20 -10.97
N GLU A 371 -3.09 -17.44 -10.63
CA GLU A 371 -3.90 -17.74 -9.45
C GLU A 371 -3.04 -17.62 -8.18
N ILE A 372 -3.65 -17.20 -7.07
CA ILE A 372 -3.01 -17.10 -5.76
C ILE A 372 -3.54 -18.24 -4.89
N ASP A 373 -2.64 -18.88 -4.16
CA ASP A 373 -2.99 -19.71 -3.03
C ASP A 373 -3.11 -18.83 -1.78
N LEU A 374 -4.33 -18.67 -1.28
CA LEU A 374 -4.63 -17.76 -0.18
C LEU A 374 -4.15 -18.29 1.19
N ALA A 375 -3.79 -19.57 1.28
CA ALA A 375 -3.42 -20.24 2.52
C ALA A 375 -1.90 -20.23 2.80
N VAL A 376 -1.08 -20.04 1.77
CA VAL A 376 0.38 -20.13 1.85
C VAL A 376 1.03 -18.78 2.15
N GLY A 377 2.28 -18.82 2.59
CA GLY A 377 3.06 -17.64 2.92
C GLY A 377 4.14 -17.93 3.95
N LEU A 378 4.61 -16.89 4.62
CA LEU A 378 5.65 -16.94 5.64
C LEU A 378 5.16 -16.30 6.93
N MET A 379 5.57 -16.86 8.06
CA MET A 379 5.42 -16.26 9.38
C MET A 379 6.80 -16.04 9.98
N LEU A 380 7.21 -14.79 10.17
CA LEU A 380 8.46 -14.46 10.84
C LEU A 380 8.32 -14.75 12.33
N ASN A 381 9.32 -15.43 12.90
CA ASN A 381 9.41 -15.68 14.34
C ASN A 381 10.42 -14.74 15.02
N LYS A 382 11.20 -14.02 14.21
CA LYS A 382 12.23 -13.05 14.62
C LYS A 382 12.22 -11.84 13.70
N LYS A 383 12.52 -10.67 14.27
CA LYS A 383 12.75 -9.40 13.58
C LYS A 383 14.20 -8.95 13.79
N VAL A 384 14.64 -7.97 13.00
CA VAL A 384 15.96 -7.35 13.17
C VAL A 384 16.09 -6.77 14.58
N GLY A 385 17.18 -7.12 15.27
CA GLY A 385 17.43 -6.80 16.68
C GLY A 385 17.08 -7.93 17.65
N ASP A 386 16.37 -8.97 17.22
CA ASP A 386 16.03 -10.10 18.09
C ASP A 386 17.20 -11.07 18.26
N ALA A 387 17.42 -11.51 19.50
CA ALA A 387 18.33 -12.60 19.80
C ALA A 387 17.75 -13.96 19.34
N VAL A 388 18.63 -14.83 18.84
CA VAL A 388 18.27 -16.17 18.36
C VAL A 388 19.35 -17.19 18.69
N LYS A 389 18.95 -18.42 18.98
CA LYS A 389 19.86 -19.57 19.17
C LYS A 389 19.86 -20.49 17.96
N ALA A 390 20.98 -21.16 17.70
CA ALA A 390 21.06 -22.22 16.71
C ALA A 390 19.97 -23.27 16.96
N GLY A 391 19.20 -23.60 15.92
CA GLY A 391 18.05 -24.50 16.00
C GLY A 391 16.71 -23.82 16.31
N GLU A 392 16.69 -22.58 16.79
CA GLU A 392 15.47 -21.80 16.99
C GLU A 392 14.92 -21.33 15.64
N SER A 393 13.60 -21.37 15.44
CA SER A 393 13.00 -20.98 14.17
C SER A 393 13.11 -19.48 13.91
N LEU A 394 13.59 -19.12 12.72
CA LEU A 394 13.58 -17.76 12.20
C LEU A 394 12.25 -17.46 11.50
N VAL A 395 11.74 -18.43 10.75
CA VAL A 395 10.56 -18.32 9.89
C VAL A 395 9.84 -19.66 9.86
N THR A 396 8.51 -19.64 9.96
CA THR A 396 7.66 -20.78 9.64
C THR A 396 7.11 -20.61 8.22
N ILE A 397 7.40 -21.56 7.34
CA ILE A 397 6.86 -21.62 5.97
C ILE A 397 5.50 -22.31 6.02
N HIS A 398 4.48 -21.65 5.48
CA HIS A 398 3.15 -22.21 5.24
C HIS A 398 3.04 -22.62 3.77
N ALA A 399 2.94 -23.92 3.48
CA ALA A 399 2.97 -24.44 2.11
C ALA A 399 1.90 -25.52 1.85
N ASN A 400 1.44 -25.60 0.61
CA ASN A 400 0.60 -26.69 0.10
C ASN A 400 1.38 -27.69 -0.78
N ARG A 401 2.71 -27.66 -0.67
CA ARG A 401 3.64 -28.61 -1.30
C ARG A 401 4.77 -28.96 -0.34
N GLU A 402 5.27 -30.19 -0.40
CA GLU A 402 6.36 -30.65 0.47
C GLU A 402 7.72 -30.06 0.09
N ASN A 403 8.00 -29.94 -1.22
CA ASN A 403 9.28 -29.41 -1.68
C ASN A 403 9.29 -27.87 -1.68
N VAL A 404 9.95 -27.31 -0.67
CA VAL A 404 10.15 -25.86 -0.47
C VAL A 404 11.63 -25.48 -0.38
N GLN A 405 12.55 -26.34 -0.84
CA GLN A 405 13.98 -26.11 -0.65
C GLN A 405 14.45 -24.77 -1.25
N GLU A 406 13.94 -24.40 -2.42
CA GLU A 406 14.24 -23.11 -3.05
C GLU A 406 13.84 -21.91 -2.17
N VAL A 407 12.70 -22.01 -1.47
CA VAL A 407 12.20 -20.98 -0.55
C VAL A 407 13.08 -20.93 0.72
N VAL A 408 13.47 -22.09 1.24
CA VAL A 408 14.39 -22.20 2.39
C VAL A 408 15.75 -21.57 2.07
N ASP A 409 16.29 -21.85 0.88
CA ASP A 409 17.57 -21.31 0.44
C ASP A 409 17.51 -19.78 0.27
N MET A 410 16.41 -19.27 -0.29
CA MET A 410 16.15 -17.83 -0.42
C MET A 410 16.02 -17.14 0.94
N ILE A 411 15.36 -17.76 1.92
CA ILE A 411 15.28 -17.22 3.29
C ILE A 411 16.68 -17.15 3.92
N TYR A 412 17.49 -18.21 3.81
CA TYR A 412 18.85 -18.20 4.36
C TYR A 412 19.77 -17.20 3.67
N ALA A 413 19.58 -16.94 2.38
CA ALA A 413 20.36 -15.94 1.66
C ALA A 413 20.05 -14.50 2.11
N ASN A 414 18.86 -14.28 2.71
CA ASN A 414 18.30 -12.96 2.96
C ASN A 414 18.03 -12.65 4.43
N ILE A 415 18.38 -13.56 5.35
CA ILE A 415 18.41 -13.33 6.79
C ILE A 415 19.84 -13.49 7.29
N ARG A 416 20.40 -12.41 7.85
CA ARG A 416 21.76 -12.39 8.40
C ARG A 416 21.72 -12.38 9.91
N ILE A 417 22.54 -13.22 10.55
CA ILE A 417 22.77 -13.23 12.00
C ILE A 417 24.18 -12.68 12.24
N ALA A 418 24.30 -11.79 13.24
CA ALA A 418 25.57 -11.21 13.68
C ALA A 418 25.68 -11.25 15.21
N ASP A 419 26.84 -10.84 15.74
CA ASP A 419 27.05 -10.78 17.20
C ASP A 419 26.16 -9.73 17.87
N GLN A 420 25.88 -8.63 17.18
CA GLN A 420 25.06 -7.51 17.63
C GLN A 420 24.33 -6.86 16.46
N ALA A 421 23.10 -6.38 16.71
CA ALA A 421 22.33 -5.55 15.80
C ALA A 421 21.31 -4.73 16.60
N GLU A 422 20.87 -3.61 16.02
CA GLU A 422 19.81 -2.77 16.58
C GLU A 422 18.57 -2.84 15.70
N ALA A 423 17.40 -2.77 16.32
CA ALA A 423 16.14 -2.67 15.58
C ALA A 423 16.10 -1.36 14.78
N PRO A 424 15.67 -1.38 13.51
CA PRO A 424 15.57 -0.17 12.71
C PRO A 424 14.49 0.77 13.25
N VAL A 425 14.65 2.06 12.96
CA VAL A 425 13.62 3.07 13.24
C VAL A 425 12.42 2.80 12.34
N LEU A 426 11.24 2.63 12.91
CA LEU A 426 10.02 2.36 12.12
C LEU A 426 9.49 3.61 11.41
N ILE A 427 9.44 4.76 12.09
CA ILE A 427 8.89 6.01 11.57
C ILE A 427 10.00 7.06 11.48
N TYR A 428 10.47 7.34 10.27
CA TYR A 428 11.54 8.32 10.03
C TYR A 428 11.05 9.77 10.07
N GLY A 429 9.75 9.99 9.83
CA GLY A 429 9.16 11.32 9.92
C GLY A 429 7.75 11.41 9.35
N THR A 430 7.17 12.60 9.53
CA THR A 430 5.85 12.95 8.99
C THR A 430 5.95 14.23 8.16
N VAL A 431 5.20 14.30 7.06
CA VAL A 431 5.10 15.48 6.21
C VAL A 431 3.65 15.96 6.23
N THR A 432 3.42 17.19 6.67
CA THR A 432 2.08 17.77 6.81
C THR A 432 1.78 18.88 5.81
N GLU A 433 2.80 19.39 5.11
CA GLU A 433 2.73 20.49 4.14
C GLU A 433 3.60 20.24 2.91
#